data_AF-A0A965USK1-F1
#
_entry.id   AF-A0A965USK1-F1
#
_cell.length_a   1.000
_cell.length_b   1.000
_cell.length_c   1.000
_cell.angle_alpha   90.00
_cell.angle_beta   90.00
_cell.angle_gamma   90.00
#
_symmetry.space_group_name_H-M   'P 1'
#
loop_
_entity.id
_entity.type
_entity.pdbx_description
1 polymer ?
#
loop_
_entity_poly.entity_id
_entity_poly.type
_entity_poly.pdbx_seq_one_letter_code
_entity_poly.pdbx_strand_id
1 'polypeptide(L)'
;MKDTLIDPAISALTYRVNLAERKNEELELFCKQTAESLRQLRQELSAGRILLREESEKQAKAVLAGVLDERDIVVPAELRIRPSKVKRGERRSGGGNRTSTTTAKRWALWKLQREQGYTFQQIARAWECNHTSVVHASRHDFKPYKNYEQAGKRK
;
A
#
# COMPACT_ATOMS: atom_id res chain seq x y z
N MET A 1 28.54 22.88 -83.30
CA MET A 1 28.27 22.60 -81.88
C MET A 1 26.86 23.11 -81.62
N LYS A 2 25.86 22.22 -81.57
CA LYS A 2 24.48 22.62 -81.25
C LYS A 2 24.37 22.51 -79.75
N ASP A 3 24.50 23.66 -79.11
CA ASP A 3 24.46 23.80 -77.68
C ASP A 3 23.15 23.22 -77.13
N THR A 4 23.34 22.51 -76.04
CA THR A 4 22.38 21.83 -75.18
C THR A 4 21.31 22.81 -74.68
N LEU A 5 20.29 23.10 -75.50
CA LEU A 5 19.07 23.75 -75.06
C LEU A 5 18.23 22.69 -74.34
N ILE A 6 18.45 22.57 -73.04
CA ILE A 6 17.54 21.84 -72.15
C ILE A 6 16.15 22.48 -72.33
N ASP A 7 15.16 21.66 -72.67
CA ASP A 7 13.77 22.06 -72.83
C ASP A 7 13.31 22.88 -71.61
N PRO A 8 12.76 24.10 -71.77
CA PRO A 8 12.25 24.92 -70.69
C PRO A 8 11.30 24.18 -69.74
N ALA A 9 10.54 23.21 -70.25
CA ALA A 9 9.68 22.36 -69.43
C ALA A 9 10.47 21.44 -68.49
N ILE A 10 11.57 20.88 -68.96
CA ILE A 10 12.48 20.04 -68.14
C ILE A 10 13.09 20.89 -67.03
N SER A 11 13.59 22.08 -67.35
CA SER A 11 14.22 22.98 -66.36
C SER A 11 13.24 23.40 -65.25
N ALA A 12 12.00 23.75 -65.61
CA ALA A 12 10.95 24.09 -64.65
C ALA A 12 10.55 22.91 -63.74
N LEU A 13 10.50 21.69 -64.28
CA LEU A 13 10.23 20.49 -63.51
C LEU A 13 11.37 20.18 -62.53
N THR A 14 12.63 20.26 -62.97
CA THR A 14 13.80 20.06 -62.11
C THR A 14 13.81 21.05 -60.94
N TYR A 15 13.51 22.33 -61.19
CA TYR A 15 13.40 23.32 -60.12
C TYR A 15 12.31 22.98 -59.10
N ARG A 16 11.13 22.56 -59.56
CA ARG A 16 10.01 22.18 -58.68
C ARG A 16 10.32 20.94 -57.85
N VAL A 17 10.99 19.95 -58.45
CA VAL A 17 11.44 18.74 -57.74
C VAL A 17 12.44 19.13 -56.66
N ASN A 18 13.48 19.91 -56.98
CA ASN A 18 14.47 20.36 -56.00
C ASN A 18 13.84 21.15 -54.85
N LEU A 19 12.84 21.98 -55.13
CA LEU A 19 12.12 22.73 -54.10
C LEU A 19 11.28 21.80 -53.20
N ALA A 20 10.66 20.77 -53.77
CA ALA A 20 9.89 19.78 -53.03
C ALA A 20 10.80 18.90 -52.16
N GLU A 21 11.97 18.49 -52.67
CA GLU A 21 12.97 17.73 -51.92
C GLU A 21 13.46 18.51 -50.70
N ARG A 22 13.82 19.79 -50.86
CA ARG A 22 14.20 20.66 -49.73
C ARG A 22 13.10 20.79 -48.69
N LYS A 23 11.85 21.00 -49.12
CA LYS A 23 10.71 21.06 -48.19
C LYS A 23 10.49 19.74 -47.45
N ASN A 24 10.70 18.61 -48.11
CA ASN A 24 10.64 17.31 -47.47
C ASN A 24 11.74 17.15 -46.40
N GLU A 25 12.97 17.55 -46.70
CA GLU A 25 14.08 17.53 -45.73
C GLU A 25 13.77 18.41 -44.50
N GLU A 26 13.22 19.60 -44.70
CA GLU A 26 12.78 20.50 -43.62
C GLU A 26 11.67 19.87 -42.76
N LEU A 27 10.67 19.25 -43.39
CA LEU A 27 9.58 18.57 -42.69
C LEU A 27 10.07 17.35 -41.91
N GLU A 28 10.99 16.58 -42.46
CA GLU A 28 11.61 15.45 -41.76
C GLU A 28 12.38 15.92 -40.52
N LEU A 29 13.12 17.02 -40.64
CA LEU A 29 13.84 17.62 -39.52
C LEU A 29 12.86 18.07 -38.42
N PHE A 30 11.79 18.76 -38.80
CA PHE A 30 10.75 19.20 -37.87
C PHE A 30 10.06 18.02 -37.18
N CYS A 31 9.75 16.95 -37.91
CA CYS A 31 9.17 15.73 -37.34
C CYS A 31 10.11 15.10 -36.29
N LYS A 32 11.42 15.04 -36.57
CA LYS A 32 12.43 14.51 -35.64
C LYS A 32 12.49 15.34 -34.36
N GLN A 33 12.58 16.66 -34.47
CA GLN A 33 12.61 17.57 -33.32
C GLN A 33 11.34 17.46 -32.47
N THR A 34 10.17 17.41 -33.11
CA THR A 34 8.89 17.26 -32.41
C THR A 34 8.79 15.91 -31.68
N ALA A 35 9.28 14.84 -32.30
CA ALA A 35 9.32 13.52 -31.68
C ALA A 35 10.23 13.47 -30.45
N GLU A 36 11.38 14.14 -30.50
CA GLU A 36 12.30 14.27 -29.36
C GLU A 36 11.70 15.08 -28.22
N SER A 37 11.06 16.21 -28.52
CA SER A 37 10.36 17.02 -27.51
C SER A 37 9.23 16.24 -26.82
N LEU A 38 8.42 15.49 -27.59
CA LEU A 38 7.39 14.62 -27.01
C LEU A 38 7.98 13.52 -26.12
N ARG A 39 9.16 12.99 -26.48
CA ARG A 39 9.86 11.99 -25.66
C ARG A 39 10.33 12.60 -24.33
N GLN A 40 10.87 13.82 -24.35
CA GLN A 40 11.29 14.54 -23.15
C GLN A 40 10.10 14.84 -22.23
N LEU A 41 9.01 15.39 -22.77
CA LEU A 41 7.79 15.66 -22.00
C LEU A 41 7.21 14.39 -21.36
N ARG A 42 7.26 13.25 -22.05
CA ARG A 42 6.83 11.96 -21.47
C ARG A 42 7.71 11.52 -20.31
N GLN A 43 9.01 11.76 -20.37
CA GLN A 43 9.95 11.45 -19.29
C GLN A 43 9.75 12.39 -18.08
N GLU A 44 9.51 13.67 -18.33
CA GLU A 44 9.22 14.64 -17.27
C GLU A 44 7.90 14.34 -16.57
N LEU A 45 6.85 14.00 -17.31
CA LEU A 45 5.56 13.59 -16.74
C LEU A 45 5.67 12.30 -15.92
N SER A 46 6.47 11.32 -16.35
CA SER A 46 6.66 10.09 -15.58
C SER A 46 7.43 10.35 -14.29
N ALA A 47 8.50 11.16 -14.34
CA ALA A 47 9.26 11.58 -13.16
C ALA A 47 8.37 12.38 -12.18
N GLY A 48 7.60 13.36 -12.68
CA GLY A 48 6.69 14.16 -11.88
C GLY A 48 5.62 13.33 -11.17
N ARG A 49 5.09 12.28 -11.81
CA ARG A 49 4.14 11.35 -11.18
C ARG A 49 4.75 10.56 -10.03
N ILE A 50 6.01 10.15 -10.14
CA ILE A 50 6.72 9.44 -9.07
C ILE A 50 6.91 10.38 -7.88
N LEU A 51 7.37 11.61 -8.13
CA LEU A 51 7.58 12.61 -7.09
C LEU A 51 6.28 12.95 -6.35
N LEU A 52 5.18 13.19 -7.08
CA LEU A 52 3.86 13.45 -6.48
C LEU A 52 3.39 12.29 -5.60
N ARG A 53 3.64 11.04 -6.03
CA ARG A 53 3.29 9.86 -5.25
C ARG A 53 4.11 9.78 -3.97
N GLU A 54 5.41 10.01 -4.05
CA GLU A 54 6.30 10.00 -2.88
C GLU A 54 5.95 11.11 -1.89
N GLU A 55 5.65 12.32 -2.36
CA GLU A 55 5.19 13.42 -1.52
C GLU A 55 3.85 13.10 -0.84
N SER A 56 2.90 12.54 -1.59
CA SER A 56 1.60 12.11 -1.03
C SER A 56 1.79 11.04 0.04
N GLU A 57 2.67 10.06 -0.17
CA GLU A 57 2.98 9.03 0.82
C GLU A 57 3.68 9.61 2.05
N LYS A 58 4.59 10.57 1.88
CA LYS A 58 5.23 11.29 3.00
C LYS A 58 4.22 12.10 3.81
N GLN A 59 3.33 12.84 3.14
CA GLN A 59 2.27 13.61 3.80
C GLN A 59 1.30 12.69 4.55
N ALA A 60 0.88 11.58 3.94
CA ALA A 60 0.03 10.60 4.60
C ALA A 60 0.71 10.02 5.85
N LYS A 61 2.00 9.67 5.79
CA LYS A 61 2.79 9.22 6.94
C LYS A 61 2.92 10.30 8.01
N ALA A 62 3.11 11.56 7.62
CA ALA A 62 3.21 12.68 8.56
C ALA A 62 1.89 12.94 9.31
N VAL A 63 0.74 12.85 8.63
CA VAL A 63 -0.58 12.92 9.28
C VAL A 63 -0.78 11.75 10.25
N LEU A 64 -0.27 10.57 9.91
CA LEU A 64 -0.30 9.38 10.77
C LEU A 64 0.62 9.46 11.99
N ALA A 65 1.67 10.28 11.98
CA ALA A 65 2.68 10.35 13.06
C ALA A 65 2.13 10.86 14.42
N GLY A 66 0.91 11.40 14.45
CA GLY A 66 0.19 11.77 15.68
C GLY A 66 -0.96 10.83 16.04
N VAL A 67 -1.25 9.82 15.22
CA VAL A 67 -2.31 8.85 15.44
C VAL A 67 -1.70 7.62 16.10
N LEU A 68 -2.24 7.23 17.27
CA LEU A 68 -1.86 5.99 17.96
C LEU A 68 -1.87 4.81 16.98
N ASP A 69 -0.71 4.19 16.73
CA ASP A 69 -0.59 3.05 15.81
C ASP A 69 -0.69 1.72 16.59
N GLU A 70 -1.30 0.72 15.98
CA GLU A 70 -1.41 -0.64 16.54
C GLU A 70 -0.04 -1.29 16.76
N ARG A 71 1.00 -0.83 16.04
CA ARG A 71 2.39 -1.30 16.17
C ARG A 71 3.06 -0.88 17.48
N ASP A 72 2.58 0.19 18.10
CA ASP A 72 3.11 0.68 19.38
C ASP A 72 2.63 -0.16 20.58
N ILE A 73 1.62 -1.01 20.35
CA ILE A 73 1.08 -1.88 21.39
C ILE A 73 2.03 -3.07 21.62
N VAL A 74 2.76 -3.04 22.74
CA VAL A 74 3.59 -4.18 23.18
C VAL A 74 2.69 -5.31 23.69
N VAL A 75 2.66 -6.44 22.96
CA VAL A 75 1.87 -7.62 23.30
C VAL A 75 2.76 -8.73 23.86
N PRO A 76 2.59 -9.14 25.13
CA PRO A 76 3.32 -10.28 25.69
C PRO A 76 2.99 -11.59 24.97
N ALA A 77 4.02 -12.29 24.47
CA ALA A 77 3.86 -13.53 23.71
C ALA A 77 3.07 -14.61 24.47
N GLU A 78 3.22 -14.66 25.79
CA GLU A 78 2.52 -15.59 26.68
C GLU A 78 1.01 -15.34 26.75
N LEU A 79 0.56 -14.10 26.54
CA LEU A 79 -0.86 -13.74 26.61
C LEU A 79 -1.54 -13.79 25.24
N ARG A 80 -0.77 -13.96 24.16
CA ARG A 80 -1.29 -14.03 22.79
C ARG A 80 -2.22 -15.22 22.60
N ILE A 81 -3.33 -15.00 21.90
CA ILE A 81 -4.27 -16.08 21.61
C ILE A 81 -3.67 -16.92 20.48
N ARG A 82 -3.34 -18.18 20.76
CA ARG A 82 -2.81 -19.08 19.73
C ARG A 82 -3.90 -19.38 18.68
N PRO A 83 -3.55 -19.36 17.38
CA PRO A 83 -4.49 -19.69 16.33
C PRO A 83 -4.99 -21.12 16.47
N SER A 84 -6.22 -21.38 16.05
CA SER A 84 -6.75 -22.74 15.94
C SER A 84 -5.88 -23.55 14.98
N LYS A 85 -5.59 -24.81 15.34
CA LYS A 85 -4.85 -25.73 14.50
C LYS A 85 -5.76 -26.88 14.08
N VAL A 86 -5.69 -27.28 12.81
CA VAL A 86 -6.37 -28.49 12.35
C VAL A 86 -5.51 -29.69 12.76
N LYS A 87 -6.09 -30.62 13.52
CA LYS A 87 -5.41 -31.86 13.92
C LYS A 87 -6.37 -33.01 13.67
N ARG A 88 -5.97 -33.97 12.83
CA ARG A 88 -6.79 -35.12 12.41
C ARG A 88 -8.16 -34.71 11.82
N GLY A 89 -8.17 -33.77 10.88
CA GLY A 89 -9.40 -33.30 10.21
C GLY A 89 -10.29 -32.37 11.04
N GLU A 90 -10.09 -32.28 12.36
CA GLU A 90 -10.87 -31.42 13.25
C GLU A 90 -10.14 -30.10 13.55
N ARG A 91 -10.88 -28.99 13.53
CA ARG A 91 -10.39 -27.71 14.07
C ARG A 91 -10.27 -27.81 15.58
N ARG A 92 -9.05 -27.88 16.09
CA ARG A 92 -8.77 -27.80 17.54
C ARG A 92 -8.31 -26.40 17.90
N SER A 93 -8.67 -25.98 19.10
CA SER A 93 -8.06 -24.78 19.67
C SER A 93 -6.54 -24.94 19.74
N GLY A 94 -5.78 -23.89 19.46
CA GLY A 94 -4.30 -23.90 19.51
C GLY A 94 -3.70 -24.26 20.88
N GLY A 95 -4.53 -24.41 21.92
CA GLY A 95 -4.14 -24.78 23.28
C GLY A 95 -3.41 -23.67 24.03
N GLY A 96 -3.35 -23.78 25.36
CA GLY A 96 -2.36 -23.09 26.20
C GLY A 96 -2.79 -21.80 26.92
N ASN A 97 -3.59 -20.92 26.31
CA ASN A 97 -3.77 -19.54 26.82
C ASN A 97 -5.24 -19.16 27.13
N ARG A 98 -6.00 -20.08 27.72
CA ARG A 98 -7.42 -19.88 28.10
C ARG A 98 -7.69 -19.97 29.60
N THR A 99 -6.66 -20.13 30.43
CA THR A 99 -6.82 -20.15 31.88
C THR A 99 -7.44 -18.84 32.36
N SER A 100 -8.28 -18.89 33.41
CA SER A 100 -8.93 -17.70 33.99
C SER A 100 -7.93 -16.56 34.21
N THR A 101 -6.79 -16.91 34.81
CA THR A 101 -5.69 -16.00 35.16
C THR A 101 -5.07 -15.33 33.92
N THR A 102 -4.81 -16.09 32.85
CA THR A 102 -4.28 -15.55 31.59
C THR A 102 -5.28 -14.64 30.89
N THR A 103 -6.57 -14.99 30.94
CA THR A 103 -7.64 -14.16 30.37
C THR A 103 -7.81 -12.88 31.17
N ALA A 104 -7.72 -12.93 32.51
CA ALA A 104 -7.72 -11.77 33.39
C ALA A 104 -6.61 -10.79 33.04
N LYS A 105 -5.37 -11.28 32.95
CA LYS A 105 -4.19 -10.48 32.58
C LYS A 105 -4.36 -9.84 31.19
N ARG A 106 -4.86 -10.59 30.20
CA ARG A 106 -5.14 -10.08 28.86
C ARG A 106 -6.18 -8.97 28.88
N TRP A 107 -7.30 -9.20 29.56
CA TRP A 107 -8.40 -8.22 29.62
C TRP A 107 -7.99 -6.95 30.37
N ALA A 108 -7.16 -7.05 31.41
CA ALA A 108 -6.60 -5.89 32.09
C ALA A 108 -5.73 -5.02 31.14
N LEU A 109 -4.90 -5.65 30.31
CA LEU A 109 -4.10 -4.93 29.32
C LEU A 109 -4.95 -4.30 28.21
N TRP A 110 -5.98 -5.00 27.75
CA TRP A 110 -6.94 -4.42 26.79
C TRP A 110 -7.69 -3.22 27.36
N LYS A 111 -8.05 -3.27 28.65
CA LYS A 111 -8.68 -2.14 29.34
C LYS A 111 -7.74 -0.93 29.36
N LEU A 112 -6.50 -1.12 29.76
CA LEU A 112 -5.48 -0.06 29.80
C LEU A 112 -5.23 0.54 28.41
N GLN A 113 -5.18 -0.30 27.37
CA GLN A 113 -5.05 0.15 25.98
C GLN A 113 -6.28 0.95 25.51
N ARG A 114 -7.49 0.60 25.96
CA ARG A 114 -8.70 1.39 25.68
C ARG A 114 -8.67 2.74 26.39
N GLU A 115 -8.18 2.80 27.62
CA GLU A 115 -8.00 4.04 28.38
C GLU A 115 -6.93 4.95 27.76
N GLN A 116 -5.90 4.38 27.13
CA GLN A 116 -4.90 5.10 26.34
C GLN A 116 -5.44 5.67 25.01
N GLY A 117 -6.66 5.30 24.61
CA GLY A 117 -7.31 5.82 23.40
C GLY A 117 -7.25 4.90 22.17
N TYR A 118 -6.62 3.72 22.25
CA TYR A 118 -6.61 2.77 21.14
C TYR A 118 -8.01 2.26 20.83
N THR A 119 -8.33 2.10 19.55
CA THR A 119 -9.60 1.50 19.12
C THR A 119 -9.61 -0.01 19.35
N PHE A 120 -10.81 -0.61 19.43
CA PHE A 120 -10.94 -2.07 19.54
C PHE A 120 -10.28 -2.81 18.37
N GLN A 121 -10.29 -2.24 17.17
CA GLN A 121 -9.68 -2.85 15.98
C GLN A 121 -8.15 -2.82 16.05
N GLN A 122 -7.56 -1.70 16.48
CA GLN A 122 -6.10 -1.57 16.66
C GLN A 122 -5.59 -2.55 17.70
N ILE A 123 -6.26 -2.63 18.86
CA ILE A 123 -5.96 -3.63 19.89
C ILE A 123 -6.06 -5.04 19.30
N ALA A 124 -7.14 -5.35 18.58
CA ALA A 124 -7.34 -6.68 18.02
C ALA A 124 -6.25 -7.10 17.02
N ARG A 125 -5.84 -6.17 16.15
CA ARG A 125 -4.77 -6.39 15.16
C ARG A 125 -3.41 -6.59 15.83
N ALA A 126 -3.04 -5.72 16.77
CA ALA A 126 -1.80 -5.88 17.54
C ALA A 126 -1.73 -7.25 18.25
N TRP A 127 -2.84 -7.65 18.87
CA TRP A 127 -2.97 -8.91 19.59
C TRP A 127 -3.19 -10.15 18.70
N GLU A 128 -3.26 -9.98 17.37
CA GLU A 128 -3.62 -11.04 16.41
C GLU A 128 -4.87 -11.82 16.83
N CYS A 129 -5.89 -11.10 17.30
CA CYS A 129 -7.15 -11.69 17.74
C CYS A 129 -8.35 -11.09 16.99
N ASN A 130 -9.48 -11.79 17.02
CA ASN A 130 -10.69 -11.24 16.43
C ASN A 130 -11.20 -10.06 17.28
N HIS A 131 -11.51 -8.93 16.65
CA HIS A 131 -12.02 -7.72 17.30
C HIS A 131 -13.25 -7.98 18.19
N THR A 132 -14.08 -8.96 17.83
CA THR A 132 -15.23 -9.38 18.62
C THR A 132 -14.83 -9.87 20.01
N SER A 133 -13.61 -10.41 20.18
CA SER A 133 -13.08 -10.86 21.48
C SER A 133 -12.82 -9.68 22.41
N VAL A 134 -12.30 -8.57 21.87
CA VAL A 134 -12.04 -7.34 22.64
C VAL A 134 -13.36 -6.64 22.97
N VAL A 135 -14.28 -6.58 22.01
CA VAL A 135 -15.65 -6.06 22.23
C VAL A 135 -16.38 -6.86 23.30
N HIS A 136 -16.28 -8.19 23.24
CA HIS A 136 -16.85 -9.07 24.26
C HIS A 136 -16.25 -8.78 25.64
N ALA A 137 -14.93 -8.66 25.74
CA ALA A 137 -14.27 -8.29 27.00
C ALA A 137 -14.79 -6.94 27.53
N SER A 138 -14.94 -5.95 26.66
CA SER A 138 -15.47 -4.64 27.01
C SER A 138 -16.92 -4.68 27.50
N ARG A 139 -17.78 -5.52 26.90
CA ARG A 139 -19.17 -5.71 27.35
C ARG A 139 -19.26 -6.34 28.75
N HIS A 140 -18.19 -7.00 29.18
CA HIS A 140 -18.07 -7.62 30.51
C HIS A 140 -17.15 -6.81 31.43
N ASP A 141 -16.98 -5.51 31.19
CA ASP A 141 -16.13 -4.59 31.98
C ASP A 141 -14.69 -5.08 32.17
N PHE A 142 -14.19 -5.88 31.23
CA PHE A 142 -12.89 -6.54 31.31
C PHE A 142 -12.72 -7.41 32.58
N LYS A 143 -13.82 -7.95 33.12
CA LYS A 143 -13.82 -8.89 34.24
C LYS A 143 -14.09 -10.33 33.77
N PRO A 144 -13.11 -11.25 33.82
CA PRO A 144 -13.31 -12.63 33.40
C PRO A 144 -14.33 -13.36 34.29
N TYR A 145 -15.01 -14.36 33.75
CA TYR A 145 -16.02 -15.13 34.50
C TYR A 145 -15.41 -15.85 35.71
N LYS A 146 -16.08 -15.75 36.87
CA LYS A 146 -15.70 -16.42 38.13
C LYS A 146 -15.51 -17.94 37.99
N ASN A 147 -16.16 -18.58 37.02
CA ASN A 147 -16.21 -20.05 36.91
C ASN A 147 -14.97 -20.69 36.26
N TYR A 148 -14.04 -19.93 35.68
CA TYR A 148 -12.83 -20.50 35.06
C TYR A 148 -11.74 -20.91 36.08
N GLU A 149 -11.85 -20.50 37.36
CA GLU A 149 -10.94 -20.96 38.42
C GLU A 149 -11.19 -22.40 38.84
N GLN A 150 -12.42 -22.90 38.68
CA GLN A 150 -12.80 -24.25 39.10
C GLN A 150 -12.47 -25.33 38.06
N ALA A 151 -12.35 -24.97 36.77
CA ALA A 151 -12.03 -25.93 35.71
C ALA A 151 -10.56 -26.42 35.73
N GLY A 152 -9.66 -25.72 36.42
CA GLY A 152 -8.25 -26.12 36.60
C GLY A 152 -7.99 -27.04 37.80
N LYS A 153 -9.00 -27.26 38.67
CA LYS A 153 -8.89 -28.09 39.89
C LYS A 153 -9.46 -29.50 39.74
N ARG A 154 -9.94 -29.87 38.55
CA ARG A 154 -10.28 -31.26 38.23
C ARG A 154 -9.10 -31.89 37.48
N LYS A 155 -8.12 -32.38 38.23
CA LYS A 155 -7.20 -33.44 37.84
C LYS A 155 -7.34 -34.57 38.83
#